data_AF-A0A4T0FGE2-F1
#
_entry.id   AF-A0A4T0FGE2-F1
#
_cell.length_a   1.000
_cell.length_b   1.000
_cell.length_c   1.000
_cell.angle_alpha   90.00
_cell.angle_beta   90.00
_cell.angle_gamma   90.00
#
_symmetry.space_group_name_H-M   'P 1'
#
loop_
_entity.id
_entity.type
_entity.pdbx_description
1 polymer ?
#
loop_
_entity_poly.entity_id
_entity_poly.type
_entity_poly.pdbx_seq_one_letter_code
_entity_poly.pdbx_strand_id
1 'polypeptide(L)'
;MARQTQSTLGFARSAHTIAWKQNTFDAPFRTVLFGVYGEFVPRNKIAAFDLDGTLIRPRSGRKWPKDASDWTLLHKDTKQRLSGLIDGGYAVVIISNQNYASQPKKLEDWKLKLQRIGDRLQDIPFICIAATTRDTNRKPDVGMWECLGAYFEGLEHDKPDASQSFFVGDAAGRAQDHSSDDKNFAANAELQFYTPEEYFKV
;
A
#
# COMPACT_ATOMS: atom_id res chain seq x y z
N MET A 1 0.25 -40.14 -39.97
CA MET A 1 -0.76 -39.81 -38.94
C MET A 1 -0.06 -39.06 -37.83
N ALA A 2 -0.35 -37.76 -37.69
CA ALA A 2 0.29 -36.88 -36.72
C ALA A 2 -0.26 -37.17 -35.31
N ARG A 3 0.62 -37.39 -34.33
CA ARG A 3 0.25 -37.34 -32.91
C ARG A 3 0.26 -35.88 -32.49
N GLN A 4 -0.91 -35.32 -32.25
CA GLN A 4 -1.06 -34.03 -31.58
C GLN A 4 -0.65 -34.18 -30.11
N THR A 5 0.34 -33.39 -29.71
CA THR A 5 0.63 -33.06 -28.32
C THR A 5 -0.46 -32.15 -27.78
N GLN A 6 -1.30 -32.64 -26.86
CA GLN A 6 -2.09 -31.75 -26.01
C GLN A 6 -1.21 -31.25 -24.87
N SER A 7 -0.73 -30.03 -25.03
CA SER A 7 -0.24 -29.20 -23.95
C SER A 7 -1.45 -28.60 -23.22
N THR A 8 -1.77 -29.13 -22.04
CA THR A 8 -2.69 -28.49 -21.10
C THR A 8 -1.95 -28.13 -19.83
N LEU A 9 -1.11 -27.10 -19.91
CA LEU A 9 -0.67 -26.33 -18.74
C LEU A 9 -1.50 -25.05 -18.67
N GLY A 10 -2.75 -25.20 -18.25
CA GLY A 10 -3.55 -24.08 -17.79
C GLY A 10 -3.06 -23.67 -16.41
N PHE A 11 -2.11 -22.74 -16.33
CA PHE A 11 -1.86 -22.01 -15.09
C PHE A 11 -3.08 -21.14 -14.81
N ALA A 12 -4.04 -21.66 -14.05
CA ALA A 12 -5.03 -20.83 -13.40
C ALA A 12 -4.26 -19.89 -12.47
N ARG A 13 -4.19 -18.59 -12.81
CA ARG A 13 -3.77 -17.57 -11.85
C ARG A 13 -4.73 -17.67 -10.67
N SER A 14 -4.24 -17.95 -9.47
CA SER A 14 -5.04 -17.78 -8.26
C SER A 14 -5.43 -16.30 -8.19
N ALA A 15 -6.71 -16.00 -8.37
CA ALA A 15 -7.22 -14.66 -8.15
C ALA A 15 -7.23 -14.41 -6.64
N HIS A 16 -6.22 -13.72 -6.13
CA HIS A 16 -6.22 -13.31 -4.73
C HIS A 16 -7.22 -12.18 -4.54
N THR A 17 -8.11 -12.29 -3.56
CA THR A 17 -9.00 -11.19 -3.17
C THR A 17 -8.46 -10.52 -1.91
N ILE A 18 -8.53 -9.19 -1.81
CA ILE A 18 -8.14 -8.49 -0.58
C ILE A 18 -9.09 -8.88 0.56
N ALA A 19 -8.52 -9.40 1.65
CA ALA A 19 -9.24 -9.63 2.89
C ALA A 19 -9.36 -8.31 3.67
N TRP A 20 -10.51 -7.64 3.53
CA TRP A 20 -10.78 -6.37 4.21
C TRP A 20 -11.20 -6.55 5.66
N LYS A 21 -10.58 -5.78 6.54
CA LYS A 21 -10.81 -5.70 7.98
C LYS A 21 -11.15 -4.24 8.32
N GLN A 22 -12.45 -3.92 8.32
CA GLN A 22 -12.96 -2.59 8.67
C GLN A 22 -13.75 -2.70 9.97
N ASN A 23 -13.50 -1.80 10.92
CA ASN A 23 -14.09 -1.81 12.27
C ASN A 23 -13.77 -3.06 13.11
N THR A 24 -12.83 -3.90 12.67
CA THR A 24 -12.36 -5.06 13.45
C THR A 24 -11.34 -4.68 14.50
N PHE A 25 -10.76 -3.48 14.38
CA PHE A 25 -9.87 -2.94 15.38
C PHE A 25 -10.67 -2.05 16.33
N ASP A 26 -10.44 -2.24 17.62
CA ASP A 26 -10.98 -1.37 18.66
C ASP A 26 -10.37 0.04 18.58
N ALA A 27 -10.84 0.94 19.45
CA ALA A 27 -10.18 2.21 19.63
C ALA A 27 -8.67 1.99 19.96
N PRO A 28 -7.75 2.76 19.36
CA PRO A 28 -7.99 3.97 18.58
C PRO A 28 -8.18 3.76 17.06
N PHE A 29 -8.12 2.53 16.55
CA PHE A 29 -8.00 2.25 15.11
C PHE A 29 -9.33 2.03 14.36
N ARG A 30 -10.48 2.28 15.00
CA ARG A 30 -11.81 2.07 14.40
C ARG A 30 -12.02 2.77 13.05
N THR A 31 -11.29 3.85 12.77
CA THR A 31 -11.39 4.62 11.53
C THR A 31 -10.37 4.21 10.46
N VAL A 32 -9.55 3.20 10.74
CA VAL A 32 -8.62 2.60 9.80
C VAL A 32 -9.34 1.53 8.97
N LEU A 33 -9.23 1.64 7.65
CA LEU A 33 -9.51 0.53 6.74
C LEU A 33 -8.22 -0.26 6.53
N PHE A 34 -8.25 -1.55 6.82
CA PHE A 34 -7.10 -2.44 6.66
C PHE A 34 -7.44 -3.56 5.67
N GLY A 35 -6.52 -3.92 4.79
CA GLY A 35 -6.70 -5.00 3.83
C GLY A 35 -5.41 -5.77 3.59
N VAL A 36 -5.52 -7.10 3.44
CA VAL A 36 -4.39 -7.98 3.13
C VAL A 36 -4.58 -8.58 1.74
N TYR A 37 -3.62 -8.40 0.84
CA TYR A 37 -3.60 -9.01 -0.49
C TYR A 37 -2.56 -10.14 -0.54
N GLY A 38 -2.95 -11.29 -1.08
CA GLY A 38 -2.07 -12.45 -1.24
C GLY A 38 -1.68 -13.13 0.07
N GLU A 39 -0.69 -14.02 0.00
CA GLU A 39 -0.13 -14.72 1.16
C GLU A 39 0.91 -13.83 1.86
N PHE A 40 0.42 -12.85 2.63
CA PHE A 40 1.28 -11.93 3.36
C PHE A 40 2.00 -12.61 4.52
N VAL A 41 3.32 -12.44 4.58
CA VAL A 41 4.18 -12.94 5.67
C VAL A 41 4.68 -11.75 6.49
N PRO A 42 4.36 -11.65 7.79
CA PRO A 42 4.90 -10.62 8.68
C PRO A 42 6.43 -10.61 8.69
N ARG A 43 7.03 -9.40 8.70
CA ARG A 43 8.48 -9.17 8.79
C ARG A 43 8.74 -7.92 9.62
N ASN A 44 9.78 -7.92 10.45
CA ASN A 44 10.14 -6.73 11.24
C ASN A 44 10.57 -5.55 10.35
N LYS A 45 11.13 -5.81 9.16
CA LYS A 45 11.49 -4.77 8.19
C LYS A 45 10.30 -4.45 7.30
N ILE A 46 9.88 -3.18 7.28
CA ILE A 46 8.76 -2.72 6.48
C ILE A 46 9.23 -1.74 5.41
N ALA A 47 8.85 -2.03 4.16
CA ALA A 47 8.91 -1.10 3.06
C ALA A 47 7.51 -0.51 2.88
N ALA A 48 7.28 0.65 3.50
CA ALA A 48 5.99 1.31 3.47
C ALA A 48 5.95 2.40 2.38
N PHE A 49 4.82 2.53 1.71
CA PHE A 49 4.64 3.44 0.58
C PHE A 49 3.31 4.20 0.70
N ASP A 50 3.30 5.48 0.33
CA ASP A 50 2.06 6.11 -0.11
C ASP A 50 1.57 5.47 -1.43
N LEU A 51 0.32 5.75 -1.79
CA LEU A 51 -0.31 5.24 -3.01
C LEU A 51 -0.28 6.27 -4.16
N ASP A 52 -1.03 7.36 -4.02
CA ASP A 52 -1.41 8.26 -5.11
C ASP A 52 -0.31 9.33 -5.30
N GLY A 53 0.51 9.20 -6.34
CA GLY A 53 1.70 10.03 -6.54
C GLY A 53 3.01 9.28 -6.25
N THR A 54 2.92 8.11 -5.60
CA THR A 54 4.08 7.31 -5.17
C THR A 54 4.15 5.95 -5.87
N LEU A 55 3.16 5.07 -5.69
CA LEU A 55 3.11 3.78 -6.40
C LEU A 55 2.36 3.88 -7.72
N ILE A 56 1.37 4.78 -7.77
CA ILE A 56 0.53 4.99 -8.95
C ILE A 56 0.42 6.47 -9.30
N ARG A 57 0.04 6.75 -10.54
CA ARG A 57 -0.39 8.08 -11.00
C ARG A 57 -1.63 7.98 -11.88
N PRO A 58 -2.40 9.07 -12.06
CA PRO A 58 -3.48 9.10 -13.02
C PRO A 58 -2.98 8.77 -14.43
N ARG A 59 -3.62 7.80 -15.10
CA ARG A 59 -3.28 7.42 -16.47
C ARG A 59 -3.57 8.57 -17.45
N SER A 60 -4.60 9.37 -17.14
CA SER A 60 -5.00 10.55 -17.89
C SER A 60 -3.99 11.69 -17.88
N GLY A 61 -2.95 11.63 -17.03
CA GLY A 61 -1.99 12.72 -16.84
C GLY A 61 -2.53 13.91 -16.04
N ARG A 62 -3.75 13.81 -15.51
CA ARG A 62 -4.34 14.83 -14.62
C ARG A 62 -3.67 14.79 -13.25
N LYS A 63 -3.80 15.89 -12.50
CA LYS A 63 -3.39 15.96 -11.09
C LYS A 63 -4.17 14.98 -10.22
N TRP A 64 -5.47 14.81 -10.48
CA TRP A 64 -6.36 13.92 -9.74
C TRP A 64 -7.03 12.90 -10.67
N PRO A 65 -7.26 11.66 -10.23
CA PRO A 65 -7.89 10.64 -11.05
C PRO A 65 -9.35 10.99 -11.34
N LYS A 66 -9.80 10.75 -12.59
CA LYS A 66 -11.21 10.99 -12.98
C LYS A 66 -12.17 9.92 -12.44
N ASP A 67 -11.70 8.68 -12.26
CA ASP A 67 -12.47 7.52 -11.81
C ASP A 67 -11.54 6.42 -11.23
N ALA A 68 -12.13 5.33 -10.72
CA ALA A 68 -11.41 4.21 -10.11
C ALA A 68 -10.46 3.44 -11.06
N SER A 69 -10.61 3.62 -12.37
CA SER A 69 -9.78 2.98 -13.41
C SER A 69 -8.69 3.91 -13.93
N ASP A 70 -8.72 5.19 -13.58
CA ASP A 70 -7.75 6.19 -14.01
C ASP A 70 -6.47 6.14 -13.16
N TRP A 71 -5.75 5.03 -13.31
CA TRP A 71 -4.44 4.85 -12.72
C TRP A 71 -3.53 3.99 -13.61
N THR A 72 -2.24 4.17 -13.39
CA THR A 72 -1.16 3.31 -13.85
C THR A 72 -0.08 3.28 -12.77
N LEU A 73 0.74 2.24 -12.74
CA LEU A 73 1.96 2.25 -11.94
C LEU A 73 2.80 3.48 -12.30
N LEU A 74 3.37 4.13 -11.29
CA LEU A 74 4.20 5.32 -11.48
C LEU A 74 5.40 4.98 -12.38
N HIS A 75 6.03 3.83 -12.10
CA HIS A 75 7.15 3.31 -12.88
C HIS A 75 6.87 1.90 -13.41
N LYS A 76 7.48 1.57 -14.55
CA LYS A 76 7.32 0.25 -15.19
C LYS A 76 7.96 -0.89 -14.39
N ASP A 77 8.96 -0.57 -13.59
CA ASP A 77 9.77 -1.48 -12.78
C ASP A 77 9.27 -1.61 -11.33
N THR A 78 8.16 -0.96 -10.96
CA THR A 78 7.59 -1.03 -9.59
C THR A 78 7.44 -2.46 -9.10
N LYS A 79 6.88 -3.37 -9.93
CA LYS A 79 6.75 -4.79 -9.55
C LYS A 79 8.10 -5.43 -9.22
N GLN A 80 9.11 -5.21 -10.05
CA GLN A 80 10.45 -5.77 -9.86
C GLN A 80 11.08 -5.26 -8.56
N ARG A 81 10.90 -3.98 -8.22
CA ARG A 81 11.42 -3.40 -6.98
C ARG A 81 10.73 -3.94 -5.74
N LEU A 82 9.41 -4.07 -5.77
CA LEU A 82 8.67 -4.67 -4.66
C LEU A 82 9.06 -6.15 -4.46
N SER A 83 9.30 -6.90 -5.54
CA SER A 83 9.85 -8.26 -5.46
C SER A 83 11.21 -8.27 -4.78
N GLY A 84 12.14 -7.40 -5.21
CA GLY A 84 13.47 -7.33 -4.62
C GLY A 84 13.48 -6.92 -3.14
N LEU A 85 12.48 -6.15 -2.69
CA LEU A 85 12.28 -5.86 -1.26
C LEU A 85 11.88 -7.11 -0.48
N ILE A 86 10.94 -7.90 -1.00
CA ILE A 86 10.52 -9.15 -0.37
C ILE A 86 11.70 -10.12 -0.28
N ASP A 87 12.48 -10.24 -1.37
CA ASP A 87 13.71 -11.05 -1.39
C ASP A 87 14.75 -10.53 -0.38
N GLY A 88 14.78 -9.21 -0.15
CA GLY A 88 15.60 -8.53 0.86
C GLY A 88 15.08 -8.61 2.29
N GLY A 89 13.98 -9.34 2.53
CA GLY A 89 13.40 -9.57 3.86
C GLY A 89 12.45 -8.49 4.34
N TYR A 90 11.98 -7.60 3.45
CA TYR A 90 10.95 -6.61 3.78
C TYR A 90 9.54 -7.16 3.55
N ALA A 91 8.59 -6.74 4.39
CA ALA A 91 7.17 -6.80 4.05
C ALA A 91 6.74 -5.47 3.42
N VAL A 92 5.85 -5.54 2.42
CA VAL A 92 5.33 -4.36 1.70
C VAL A 92 4.03 -3.88 2.32
N VAL A 93 3.96 -2.58 2.62
CA VAL A 93 2.78 -1.94 3.20
C VAL A 93 2.44 -0.67 2.42
N ILE A 94 1.17 -0.48 2.08
CA ILE A 94 0.64 0.74 1.48
C ILE A 94 -0.11 1.51 2.57
N ILE A 95 0.22 2.79 2.78
CA ILE A 95 -0.38 3.66 3.80
C ILE A 95 -0.92 4.93 3.13
N SER A 96 -2.24 5.09 3.13
CA SER A 96 -2.89 6.12 2.32
C SER A 96 -3.96 6.94 3.05
N ASN A 97 -4.01 8.23 2.75
CA ASN A 97 -4.89 9.20 3.39
C ASN A 97 -6.22 9.34 2.63
N GLN A 98 -7.23 8.52 2.93
CA GLN A 98 -8.46 8.42 2.12
C GLN A 98 -9.71 8.87 2.90
N ASN A 99 -10.01 10.17 2.95
CA ASN A 99 -11.11 10.78 3.73
C ASN A 99 -12.53 10.41 3.22
N TYR A 100 -12.88 9.13 3.24
CA TYR A 100 -14.07 8.52 2.62
C TYR A 100 -15.06 7.91 3.61
N ALA A 101 -14.91 8.10 4.92
CA ALA A 101 -15.85 7.56 5.91
C ALA A 101 -17.33 7.94 5.63
N SER A 102 -17.57 9.16 5.13
CA SER A 102 -18.89 9.64 4.72
C SER A 102 -19.20 9.46 3.22
N GLN A 103 -18.36 8.72 2.47
CA GLN A 103 -18.45 8.56 1.02
C GLN A 103 -18.35 7.07 0.61
N PRO A 104 -19.39 6.25 0.88
CA PRO A 104 -19.34 4.79 0.69
C PRO A 104 -18.92 4.36 -0.72
N LYS A 105 -19.47 5.01 -1.76
CA LYS A 105 -19.11 4.74 -3.15
C LYS A 105 -17.62 4.97 -3.43
N LYS A 106 -17.03 6.04 -2.90
CA LYS A 106 -15.59 6.30 -3.07
C LYS A 106 -14.73 5.28 -2.34
N LEU A 107 -15.20 4.81 -1.18
CA LEU A 107 -14.54 3.74 -0.45
C LEU A 107 -14.57 2.42 -1.24
N GLU A 108 -15.71 2.05 -1.82
CA GLU A 108 -15.84 0.88 -2.70
C GLU A 108 -14.96 0.99 -3.94
N ASP A 109 -15.00 2.14 -4.62
CA ASP A 109 -14.14 2.43 -5.77
C ASP A 109 -12.64 2.31 -5.41
N TRP A 110 -12.26 2.76 -4.21
CA TRP A 110 -10.88 2.64 -3.72
C TRP A 110 -10.51 1.19 -3.39
N LYS A 111 -11.39 0.41 -2.76
CA LYS A 111 -11.18 -1.03 -2.53
C LYS A 111 -11.00 -1.78 -3.85
N LEU A 112 -11.82 -1.48 -4.85
CA LEU A 112 -11.71 -2.06 -6.19
C LEU A 112 -10.41 -1.62 -6.89
N LYS A 113 -9.99 -0.36 -6.72
CA LYS A 113 -8.70 0.12 -7.24
C LYS A 113 -7.54 -0.70 -6.67
N LEU A 114 -7.50 -0.91 -5.35
CA LEU A 114 -6.46 -1.72 -4.73
C LEU A 114 -6.49 -3.19 -5.13
N GLN A 115 -7.68 -3.77 -5.29
CA GLN A 115 -7.81 -5.12 -5.85
C GLN A 115 -7.14 -5.22 -7.23
N ARG A 116 -7.44 -4.27 -8.12
CA ARG A 116 -6.84 -4.24 -9.48
C ARG A 116 -5.34 -3.97 -9.47
N ILE A 117 -4.84 -3.21 -8.49
CA ILE A 117 -3.39 -3.04 -8.27
C ILE A 117 -2.77 -4.36 -7.85
N GLY A 118 -3.39 -5.08 -6.92
CA GLY A 118 -3.00 -6.44 -6.57
C GLY A 118 -2.95 -7.37 -7.78
N ASP A 119 -4.01 -7.42 -8.58
CA ASP A 119 -4.06 -8.24 -9.80
C ASP A 119 -2.94 -7.87 -10.79
N ARG A 120 -2.56 -6.58 -10.85
CA ARG A 120 -1.48 -6.07 -11.71
C ARG A 120 -0.10 -6.45 -11.18
N LEU A 121 0.09 -6.44 -9.86
CA LEU A 121 1.33 -6.84 -9.19
C LEU A 121 1.45 -8.38 -9.11
N GLN A 122 0.34 -9.10 -9.21
CA GLN A 122 0.21 -10.56 -9.21
C GLN A 122 0.63 -11.19 -7.89
N ASP A 123 1.91 -11.55 -7.78
CA ASP A 123 2.55 -12.36 -6.75
C ASP A 123 3.23 -11.53 -5.66
N ILE A 124 3.03 -10.21 -5.65
CA ILE A 124 3.52 -9.33 -4.58
C ILE A 124 2.45 -9.24 -3.49
N PRO A 125 2.59 -9.93 -2.35
CA PRO A 125 1.72 -9.72 -1.21
C PRO A 125 1.96 -8.35 -0.58
N PHE A 126 0.89 -7.70 -0.11
CA PHE A 126 0.99 -6.44 0.62
C PHE A 126 -0.16 -6.27 1.59
N ILE A 127 0.08 -5.43 2.61
CA ILE A 127 -0.98 -4.83 3.41
C ILE A 127 -1.32 -3.47 2.80
N CYS A 128 -2.58 -3.10 2.83
CA CYS A 128 -3.04 -1.75 2.54
C CYS A 128 -3.81 -1.19 3.74
N ILE A 129 -3.44 0.01 4.16
CA ILE A 129 -3.99 0.72 5.30
C ILE A 129 -4.43 2.09 4.84
N ALA A 130 -5.66 2.48 5.18
CA ALA A 130 -6.16 3.81 4.88
C ALA A 130 -6.88 4.48 6.06
N ALA A 131 -6.50 5.72 6.33
CA ALA A 131 -7.21 6.59 7.26
C ALA A 131 -8.48 7.11 6.58
N THR A 132 -9.64 6.68 7.08
CA THR A 132 -10.94 7.00 6.43
C THR A 132 -11.52 8.35 6.84
N THR A 133 -10.96 8.98 7.88
CA THR A 133 -11.38 10.21 8.53
C THR A 133 -10.20 11.18 8.68
N ARG A 134 -10.46 12.35 9.26
CA ARG A 134 -9.43 13.32 9.68
C ARG A 134 -9.25 13.25 11.19
N ASP A 135 -8.52 12.26 11.66
CA ASP A 135 -8.16 12.04 13.06
C ASP A 135 -6.70 11.59 13.16
N THR A 136 -6.28 11.13 14.34
CA THR A 136 -4.90 10.71 14.64
C THR A 136 -4.45 9.44 13.90
N ASN A 137 -5.33 8.79 13.13
CA ASN A 137 -4.92 7.73 12.22
C ASN A 137 -4.41 8.28 10.89
N ARG A 138 -4.70 9.55 10.57
CA ARG A 138 -4.34 10.18 9.30
C ARG A 138 -2.91 10.73 9.34
N LYS A 139 -2.13 10.49 8.29
CA LYS A 139 -0.81 11.16 8.13
C LYS A 139 -1.01 12.68 8.22
N PRO A 140 -0.17 13.41 8.97
CA PRO A 140 1.14 13.00 9.48
C PRO A 140 1.17 12.24 10.83
N ASP A 141 0.02 11.98 11.46
CA ASP A 141 -0.03 11.19 12.69
C ASP A 141 0.20 9.69 12.40
N VAL A 142 0.62 8.94 13.44
CA VAL A 142 1.16 7.59 13.30
C VAL A 142 0.12 6.47 13.48
N GLY A 143 -1.17 6.77 13.66
CA GLY A 143 -2.14 5.73 14.02
C GLY A 143 -2.28 4.59 13.01
N MET A 144 -2.05 4.81 11.71
CA MET A 144 -1.98 3.72 10.72
C MET A 144 -0.75 2.79 10.93
N TRP A 145 0.39 3.34 11.37
CA TRP A 145 1.57 2.56 11.71
C TRP A 145 1.39 1.77 13.00
N GLU A 146 0.78 2.39 14.02
CA GLU A 146 0.44 1.71 15.26
C GLU A 146 -0.59 0.59 15.03
N CYS A 147 -1.55 0.79 14.13
CA CYS A 147 -2.51 -0.24 13.71
C CYS A 147 -1.81 -1.44 13.07
N LEU A 148 -0.77 -1.22 12.25
CA LEU A 148 0.08 -2.29 11.72
C LEU A 148 0.78 -3.06 12.86
N GLY A 149 1.32 -2.35 13.85
CA GLY A 149 1.93 -2.97 15.03
C GLY A 149 0.96 -3.84 15.81
N ALA A 150 -0.26 -3.35 16.08
CA ALA A 150 -1.30 -4.12 16.76
C ALA A 150 -1.75 -5.34 15.95
N TYR A 151 -1.79 -5.24 14.62
CA TYR A 151 -2.05 -6.38 13.75
C TYR A 151 -0.95 -7.46 13.88
N PHE A 152 0.32 -7.07 13.97
CA PHE A 152 1.45 -8.00 14.13
C PHE A 152 1.42 -8.69 15.49
N GLU A 153 1.14 -7.94 16.57
CA GLU A 153 0.95 -8.51 17.91
C GLU A 153 -0.18 -9.55 17.93
N GLY A 154 -1.30 -9.27 17.25
CA GLY A 154 -2.41 -10.21 17.12
C GLY A 154 -2.08 -11.47 16.33
N LEU A 155 -0.96 -11.49 15.59
CA LEU A 155 -0.40 -12.67 14.94
C LEU A 155 0.70 -13.34 15.77
N GLU A 156 0.87 -12.94 17.04
CA GLU A 156 1.95 -13.39 17.92
C GLU A 156 3.35 -13.13 17.33
N HIS A 157 3.48 -12.03 16.57
CA HIS A 157 4.72 -11.60 15.94
C HIS A 157 5.19 -10.27 16.54
N ASP A 158 6.51 -10.06 16.59
CA ASP A 158 7.10 -8.78 17.00
C ASP A 158 6.59 -7.63 16.12
N LYS A 159 6.47 -6.44 16.72
CA LYS A 159 6.15 -5.23 15.96
C LYS A 159 7.21 -4.94 14.89
N PRO A 160 6.84 -4.21 13.82
CA PRO A 160 7.80 -3.61 12.90
C PRO A 160 8.92 -2.84 13.63
N ASP A 161 10.16 -3.07 13.20
CA ASP A 161 11.33 -2.32 13.63
C ASP A 161 11.46 -1.07 12.75
N ALA A 162 11.08 0.09 13.29
CA ALA A 162 11.11 1.37 12.57
C ALA A 162 12.53 1.72 12.08
N SER A 163 13.56 1.41 12.86
CA SER A 163 14.96 1.74 12.53
C SER A 163 15.50 0.97 11.32
N GLN A 164 14.88 -0.16 10.99
CA GLN A 164 15.20 -1.00 9.83
C GLN A 164 14.16 -0.86 8.70
N SER A 165 13.18 0.02 8.88
CA SER A 165 12.06 0.24 7.99
C SER A 165 12.13 1.62 7.34
N PHE A 166 11.38 1.81 6.27
CA PHE A 166 11.32 3.09 5.57
C PHE A 166 9.94 3.39 5.02
N PHE A 167 9.69 4.67 4.78
CA PHE A 167 8.50 5.19 4.12
C PHE A 167 8.86 5.94 2.85
N VAL A 168 8.16 5.65 1.75
CA VAL A 168 8.26 6.39 0.48
C VAL A 168 6.97 7.16 0.25
N GLY A 169 7.05 8.46 -0.05
CA GLY A 169 5.86 9.29 -0.28
C GLY A 169 6.16 10.60 -1.02
N ASP A 170 5.21 11.09 -1.82
CA ASP A 170 5.36 12.30 -2.62
C ASP A 170 5.03 13.60 -1.84
N ALA A 171 4.31 13.51 -0.72
CA ALA A 171 4.02 14.65 0.14
C ALA A 171 5.22 15.00 1.03
N ALA A 172 6.29 15.52 0.41
CA ALA A 172 7.58 15.78 1.06
C ALA A 172 7.80 17.25 1.46
N GLY A 173 6.83 18.13 1.20
CA GLY A 173 6.91 19.56 1.51
C GLY A 173 7.78 20.37 0.55
N ARG A 174 8.05 19.86 -0.66
CA ARG A 174 8.72 20.62 -1.74
C ARG A 174 7.75 21.65 -2.32
N ALA A 175 8.26 22.62 -3.09
CA ALA A 175 7.47 23.74 -3.59
C ALA A 175 6.23 23.33 -4.42
N GLN A 176 6.31 22.19 -5.11
CA GLN A 176 5.23 21.63 -5.92
C GLN A 176 4.35 20.60 -5.20
N ASP A 177 4.74 20.19 -3.99
CA ASP A 177 4.03 19.16 -3.23
C ASP A 177 2.74 19.75 -2.63
N HIS A 178 1.72 18.90 -2.49
CA HIS A 178 0.43 19.33 -1.96
C HIS A 178 0.44 19.49 -0.43
N SER A 179 1.33 18.79 0.27
CA SER A 179 1.55 18.85 1.71
C SER A 179 2.94 18.28 2.05
N SER A 180 3.23 18.17 3.35
CA SER A 180 4.40 17.47 3.92
C SER A 180 4.00 16.24 4.75
N ASP A 181 2.78 15.72 4.55
CA ASP A 181 2.18 14.69 5.40
C ASP A 181 3.01 13.40 5.42
N ASP A 182 3.58 13.00 4.29
CA ASP A 182 4.36 11.74 4.17
C ASP A 182 5.71 11.85 4.88
N LYS A 183 6.41 12.96 4.68
CA LYS A 183 7.69 13.23 5.34
C LYS A 183 7.51 13.32 6.86
N ASN A 184 6.48 14.03 7.31
CA ASN A 184 6.20 14.19 8.72
C ASN A 184 5.70 12.88 9.35
N PHE A 185 4.90 12.08 8.64
CA PHE A 185 4.52 10.74 9.07
C PHE A 185 5.74 9.85 9.31
N ALA A 186 6.67 9.81 8.35
CA ALA A 186 7.89 9.03 8.47
C ALA A 186 8.72 9.49 9.68
N ALA A 187 8.88 10.81 9.86
CA ALA A 187 9.59 11.36 11.02
C ALA A 187 8.91 10.99 12.35
N ASN A 188 7.59 11.12 12.44
CA ASN A 188 6.83 10.80 13.65
C ASN A 188 6.84 9.30 13.98
N ALA A 189 6.90 8.43 12.96
CA ALA A 189 7.02 6.99 13.10
C ALA A 189 8.47 6.50 13.22
N GLU A 190 9.45 7.41 13.25
CA GLU A 190 10.89 7.12 13.30
C GLU A 190 11.39 6.25 12.12
N LEU A 191 10.76 6.41 10.95
CA LEU A 191 11.09 5.73 9.72
C LEU A 191 12.08 6.54 8.88
N GLN A 192 12.97 5.85 8.17
CA GLN A 192 13.72 6.50 7.11
C GLN A 192 12.76 6.96 5.99
N PHE A 193 12.92 8.18 5.49
CA PHE A 193 12.05 8.74 4.46
C PHE A 193 12.76 8.84 3.10
N TYR A 194 12.01 8.56 2.04
CA TYR A 194 12.41 8.81 0.66
C TYR A 194 11.25 9.42 -0.14
N THR A 195 11.55 10.32 -1.05
CA THR A 195 10.62 10.67 -2.14
C THR A 195 10.57 9.54 -3.18
N PRO A 196 9.52 9.46 -4.02
CA PRO A 196 9.48 8.50 -5.11
C PRO A 196 10.68 8.65 -6.05
N GLU A 197 11.08 9.87 -6.37
CA GLU A 197 12.22 10.14 -7.25
C GLU A 197 13.54 9.60 -6.67
N GLU A 198 13.79 9.82 -5.38
CA GLU A 198 14.97 9.30 -4.68
C GLU A 198 14.98 7.75 -4.62
N TYR A 199 13.84 7.15 -4.27
CA TYR A 199 13.74 5.70 -4.10
C TYR A 199 13.78 4.95 -5.45
N PHE A 200 13.00 5.42 -6.42
CA PHE A 200 12.95 4.82 -7.76
C PHE A 200 14.13 5.24 -8.64
N LYS A 201 14.92 6.24 -8.23
CA LYS A 201 16.11 6.77 -8.93
C LYS A 201 15.76 7.28 -10.34
N VAL A 202 14.79 8.18 -10.41
CA VAL A 202 14.12 8.66 -11.64
C VAL A 202 13.86 10.15 -11.59
#